data_AF-G2FWH4-F1
#
_entry.id   AF-G2FWH4-F1
#
_cell.length_a   1.000
_cell.length_b   1.000
_cell.length_c   1.000
_cell.angle_alpha   90.00
_cell.angle_beta   90.00
_cell.angle_gamma   90.00
#
_symmetry.space_group_name_H-M   'P 1'
#
loop_
_entity.id
_entity.type
_entity.pdbx_description
1 polymer ?
#
loop_
_entity_poly.entity_id
_entity_poly.type
_entity_poly.pdbx_seq_one_letter_code
_entity_poly.pdbx_strand_id
1 'polypeptide(L)' 'MIEAAEAEGIPIQKNEVLVEALMQVELTKEIPPQLYRAVAEILAFIYRLDKTKLRATRSSKHT' A
#
# COMPACT_ATOMS: atom_id res chain seq x y z
N MET A 1 -14.09 3.53 7.28
CA MET A 1 -12.61 3.48 7.10
C MET A 1 -12.21 3.79 5.67
N ILE A 2 -12.79 3.13 4.66
CA ILE A 2 -12.50 3.43 3.24
C ILE A 2 -12.85 4.89 2.91
N GLU A 3 -14.06 5.34 3.22
CA GLU A 3 -14.49 6.74 2.99
C GLU A 3 -13.57 7.77 3.67
N ALA A 4 -13.07 7.46 4.88
CA ALA A 4 -12.11 8.33 5.57
C ALA A 4 -10.74 8.36 4.87
N ALA A 5 -10.27 7.21 4.37
CA ALA A 5 -9.05 7.13 3.57
C ALA A 5 -9.19 7.93 2.25
N GLU A 6 -10.34 7.85 1.59
CA GLU A 6 -10.65 8.65 0.39
C GLU A 6 -10.64 10.15 0.68
N ALA A 7 -11.29 10.58 1.78
CA ALA A 7 -11.34 11.97 2.19
C ALA A 7 -9.95 12.57 2.48
N GLU A 8 -9.04 11.76 3.04
CA GLU A 8 -7.65 12.15 3.33
C GLU A 8 -6.69 11.93 2.15
N GLY A 9 -7.19 11.47 0.99
CA GLY A 9 -6.37 11.21 -0.20
C GLY A 9 -5.37 10.04 -0.01
N ILE A 10 -5.65 9.12 0.91
CA ILE A 10 -4.87 7.90 1.11
C ILE A 10 -5.18 6.93 -0.04
N PRO A 11 -4.17 6.47 -0.79
CA PRO A 11 -4.37 5.54 -1.91
C PRO A 11 -4.99 4.21 -1.46
N ILE A 12 -6.02 3.75 -2.19
CA ILE A 12 -6.72 2.51 -1.89
C ILE A 12 -6.42 1.46 -2.96
N GLN A 13 -5.91 0.31 -2.53
CA GLN A 13 -5.74 -0.88 -3.36
C GLN A 13 -6.80 -1.91 -2.98
N LYS A 14 -7.66 -2.30 -3.94
CA LYS A 14 -8.61 -3.39 -3.76
C LYS A 14 -7.97 -4.70 -4.24
N ASN A 15 -7.87 -5.69 -3.35
CA ASN A 15 -7.38 -7.04 -3.65
C ASN A 15 -7.92 -8.01 -2.59
N GLU A 16 -8.95 -8.77 -2.94
CA GLU A 16 -9.67 -9.66 -2.02
C GLU A 16 -8.77 -10.77 -1.46
N VAL A 17 -7.95 -11.39 -2.32
CA VAL A 17 -7.01 -12.45 -1.93
C VAL A 17 -6.02 -11.96 -0.87
N LEU A 18 -5.52 -10.74 -1.05
CA LEU A 18 -4.59 -10.14 -0.11
C LEU A 18 -5.26 -9.78 1.22
N VAL A 19 -6.49 -9.29 1.16
CA VAL A 19 -7.29 -8.99 2.36
C VAL A 19 -7.52 -10.27 3.17
N GLU A 20 -7.98 -11.35 2.54
CA GLU A 20 -8.20 -12.63 3.21
C GLU A 20 -6.94 -13.17 3.88
N ALA A 21 -5.80 -13.10 3.19
CA ALA A 21 -4.52 -13.56 3.73
C ALA A 21 -4.08 -12.76 4.96
N LEU A 22 -4.30 -11.44 4.98
CA LEU A 22 -3.88 -10.56 6.07
C LEU A 22 -4.86 -10.52 7.24
N MET A 23 -6.14 -10.82 7.01
CA MET A 23 -7.16 -10.92 8.07
C MET A 23 -6.83 -12.00 9.10
N GLN A 24 -5.98 -12.97 8.75
CA GLN A 24 -5.52 -14.03 9.64
C GLN A 24 -4.42 -13.56 10.63
N VAL A 25 -3.86 -12.37 10.42
CA VAL A 25 -2.78 -11.85 11.27
C VAL A 25 -3.37 -11.12 12.48
N GLU A 26 -3.00 -11.57 13.67
CA GLU A 26 -3.33 -10.86 14.88
C GLU A 26 -2.60 -9.52 14.95
N LEU A 27 -3.33 -8.48 15.38
CA LEU A 27 -2.76 -7.16 15.59
C LEU A 27 -1.62 -7.23 16.62
N THR A 28 -0.63 -6.36 16.45
CA THR A 28 0.56 -6.23 17.32
C THR A 28 1.53 -7.43 17.34
N LYS A 29 1.25 -8.49 16.59
CA LYS A 29 2.17 -9.61 16.38
C LYS A 29 3.00 -9.43 15.11
N GLU A 30 4.13 -10.12 15.07
CA GLU A 30 4.94 -10.22 13.85
C GLU A 30 4.15 -10.92 12.74
N ILE A 31 4.43 -10.52 11.50
CA ILE A 31 3.83 -11.14 10.32
C ILE A 31 4.36 -12.58 10.22
N PRO A 32 3.49 -13.59 10.08
CA PRO A 32 3.93 -14.96 9.85
C PRO A 32 4.73 -15.10 8.53
N PRO A 33 5.79 -15.94 8.49
CA PRO A 33 6.63 -16.09 7.29
C PRO A 33 5.87 -16.42 6.00
N GLN A 34 4.80 -17.20 6.09
CA GLN A 34 3.97 -17.56 4.94
C GLN A 34 3.25 -16.35 4.30
N LEU A 35 3.15 -15.23 5.00
CA LEU A 35 2.54 -13.99 4.52
C LEU A 35 3.55 -12.93 4.07
N TYR A 36 4.86 -13.22 4.11
CA TYR A 36 5.88 -12.26 3.68
C TYR A 36 5.70 -11.80 2.24
N ARG A 37 5.31 -12.70 1.35
CA ARG A 37 5.04 -12.35 -0.05
C ARG A 37 3.87 -11.37 -0.18
N ALA A 38 2.78 -11.64 0.53
CA ALA A 38 1.59 -10.79 0.54
C ALA A 38 1.93 -9.37 1.04
N VAL A 39 2.71 -9.25 2.11
CA VAL A 39 3.16 -7.96 2.63
C VAL A 39 4.15 -7.27 1.69
N ALA A 40 5.06 -8.02 1.06
CA ALA A 40 5.98 -7.47 0.06
C ALA A 40 5.25 -6.85 -1.14
N GLU A 41 4.11 -7.41 -1.56
CA GLU A 41 3.27 -6.84 -2.62
C GLU A 41 2.71 -5.46 -2.22
N ILE A 42 2.31 -5.27 -0.96
CA ILE A 42 1.87 -3.97 -0.42
C ILE A 42 3.02 -2.97 -0.42
N LEU A 43 4.18 -3.36 0.11
CA LEU A 43 5.36 -2.50 0.15
C LEU A 43 5.80 -2.10 -1.26
N ALA A 44 5.77 -3.03 -2.22
CA ALA A 44 6.06 -2.76 -3.61
C ALA A 44 5.04 -1.79 -4.24
N PHE A 45 3.76 -1.89 -3.89
CA PHE A 45 2.73 -0.93 -4.30
C PHE A 45 3.03 0.47 -3.77
N ILE A 46 3.29 0.62 -2.47
CA ILE A 46 3.67 1.89 -1.83
C ILE A 46 4.90 2.48 -2.52
N TYR A 47 5.94 1.67 -2.75
CA TYR A 47 7.16 2.11 -3.41
C TYR A 47 6.90 2.65 -4.84
N ARG A 48 6.02 2.00 -5.62
CA ARG A 48 5.65 2.48 -6.96
C ARG A 48 4.90 3.81 -6.91
N LEU A 49 4.01 3.99 -5.93
CA LEU A 49 3.29 5.25 -5.73
C LEU A 49 4.26 6.39 -5.42
N ASP A 50 5.19 6.18 -4.49
CA ASP A 50 6.20 7.17 -4.14
C ASP A 50 7.06 7.55 -5.34
N LYS A 51 7.51 6.56 -6.11
CA LYS A 51 8.29 6.79 -7.32
C LYS A 51 7.52 7.61 -8.36
N THR A 52 6.21 7.38 -8.47
CA THR A 52 5.32 8.13 -9.37
C THR A 52 5.17 9.58 -8.90
N LYS A 53 4.97 9.80 -7.60
CA LYS A 53 4.90 11.13 -6.98
C LYS A 53 6.22 11.90 -7.17
N LEU A 54 7.36 11.25 -6.99
CA LEU A 54 8.70 11.83 -7.20
C LEU A 54 8.97 12.20 -8.66
N ARG A 55 8.43 11.45 -9.63
CA ARG A 55 8.54 11.78 -11.06
C ARG A 55 7.67 12.98 -11.42
N ALA A 56 6.45 13.04 -10.88
CA ALA A 56 5.54 14.17 -11.09
C ALA A 56 6.13 15.49 -10.56
N THR A 57 6.71 15.49 -9.35
CA THR A 57 7.34 16.70 -8.77
C THR A 57 8.58 17.16 -9.52
N ARG A 58 9.36 16.24 -10.13
CA ARG A 58 10.53 16.59 -10.95
C ARG A 58 10.15 17.18 -12.31
N SER A 59 9.04 16.74 -12.91
CA SER A 59 8.58 17.25 -14.20
C SER A 59 8.03 18.68 -14.11
N SER A 60 7.48 19.07 -12.95
CA SER A 60 6.97 20.43 -12.71
C SER A 60 8.07 21.48 -12.45
N LYS A 61 9.32 21.06 -12.23
CA LYS A 61 10.44 21.94 -11.87
C LYS A 61 11.31 22.35 -13.07
N HIS A 62 10.87 22.02 -14.30
CA HIS A 62 11.59 22.28 -15.56
C HIS A 62 10.76 23.09 -16.58
N THR A 63 9.72 23.77 -16.12
CA THR A 63 8.96 24.80 -16.85
C THR A 63 8.88 26.06 -16.01
#